data_AF-A0A4Y2CAL1-F1
#
_entry.id   AF-A0A4Y2CAL1-F1
#
_cell.length_a   1.000
_cell.length_b   1.000
_cell.length_c   1.000
_cell.angle_alpha   90.00
_cell.angle_beta   90.00
_cell.angle_gamma   90.00
#
_symmetry.space_group_name_H-M   'P 1'
#
loop_
_entity.id
_entity.type
_entity.pdbx_description
1 polymer ?
#
loop_
_entity_poly.entity_id
_entity_poly.type
_entity_poly.pdbx_seq_one_letter_code
_entity_poly.pdbx_strand_id
1 'polypeptide(L)'
;MLFAMICGFREVEDVPDLWVQHPVSLCEGFVHRYSEQIGPHYALADIEELLTSYNLSLQKLHLPTVDLPASVLERANFDVVEEQAKSNSYTMQLNSEQRNVAEILLSAVYNNARVHPSVIF
;
A
#
# COMPACT_ATOMS: atom_id res chain seq x y z
N MET A 1 3.35 -1.84 2.46
CA MET A 1 3.66 -0.39 2.33
C MET A 1 2.45 0.49 2.04
N LEU A 2 1.65 0.26 0.98
CA LEU A 2 0.53 1.15 0.63
C LEU A 2 -0.49 1.35 1.77
N PHE A 3 -0.91 0.28 2.44
CA PHE A 3 -1.85 0.38 3.56
C PHE A 3 -1.27 1.14 4.77
N ALA A 4 0.01 0.95 5.10
CA ALA A 4 0.69 1.75 6.13
C ALA A 4 0.72 3.25 5.79
N MET A 5 0.88 3.60 4.51
CA MET A 5 0.79 4.99 4.04
C MET A 5 -0.63 5.53 4.21
N ILE A 6 -1.67 4.77 3.83
CA ILE A 6 -3.08 5.14 4.05
C ILE A 6 -3.34 5.45 5.53
N CYS A 7 -2.83 4.61 6.43
CA CYS A 7 -2.94 4.82 7.88
C CYS A 7 -2.27 6.11 8.37
N GLY A 8 -1.18 6.55 7.73
CA GLY A 8 -0.42 7.75 8.11
C GLY A 8 -1.04 9.08 7.68
N PHE A 9 -1.84 9.09 6.60
CA PHE A 9 -2.39 10.32 6.00
C PHE A 9 -3.77 10.75 6.56
N ARG A 10 -4.30 10.03 7.56
CA ARG A 10 -5.22 10.53 8.62
C ARG A 10 -6.51 11.29 8.19
N GLU A 11 -7.19 10.83 7.14
CA GLU A 11 -8.59 11.24 6.84
C GLU A 11 -9.58 10.07 6.64
N VAL A 12 -9.15 8.83 6.90
CA VAL A 12 -10.01 7.66 6.68
C VAL A 12 -10.55 7.20 8.04
N GLU A 13 -11.73 7.68 8.44
CA GLU A 13 -12.48 7.11 9.57
C GLU A 13 -12.73 5.60 9.37
N ASP A 14 -12.63 5.12 8.12
CA ASP A 14 -12.85 3.76 7.69
C ASP A 14 -11.59 2.85 7.72
N VAL A 15 -10.45 3.24 8.33
CA VAL A 15 -9.25 2.36 8.33
C VAL A 15 -9.55 0.94 8.87
N PRO A 16 -10.26 0.78 10.01
CA PRO A 16 -10.68 -0.53 10.49
C PRO A 16 -11.61 -1.25 9.51
N ASP A 17 -12.58 -0.53 8.94
CA ASP A 17 -13.56 -1.09 8.02
C ASP A 17 -12.90 -1.57 6.71
N LEU A 18 -11.95 -0.80 6.20
CA LEU A 18 -11.15 -1.14 5.03
C LEU A 18 -10.35 -2.42 5.28
N TRP A 19 -9.74 -2.54 6.47
CA TRP A 19 -9.05 -3.76 6.88
C TRP A 19 -9.97 -4.97 6.96
N VAL A 20 -11.18 -4.81 7.53
CA VAL A 20 -12.18 -5.89 7.66
C VAL A 20 -12.71 -6.32 6.29
N GLN A 21 -12.96 -5.37 5.39
CA GLN A 21 -13.52 -5.66 4.07
C GLN A 21 -12.51 -6.28 3.11
N HIS A 22 -11.22 -5.89 3.20
CA HIS A 22 -10.23 -6.26 2.20
C HIS A 22 -8.87 -6.73 2.78
N PRO A 23 -8.82 -7.59 3.81
CA PRO A 23 -7.56 -7.93 4.48
C PRO A 23 -6.57 -8.63 3.54
N VAL A 24 -7.06 -9.51 2.66
CA VAL A 24 -6.23 -10.25 1.69
C VAL A 24 -5.65 -9.30 0.64
N SER A 25 -6.46 -8.41 0.07
CA SER A 25 -6.00 -7.46 -0.96
C SER A 25 -5.01 -6.44 -0.40
N LEU A 26 -5.24 -5.96 0.83
CA LEU A 26 -4.33 -5.02 1.49
C LEU A 26 -2.99 -5.66 1.87
N CYS A 27 -2.95 -6.99 1.97
CA CYS A 27 -1.80 -7.78 2.38
C CYS A 27 -1.33 -8.76 1.30
N GLU A 28 -1.69 -8.53 0.03
CA GLU A 28 -1.50 -9.49 -1.07
C GLU A 28 -0.05 -9.98 -1.16
N GLY A 29 0.92 -9.06 -1.07
CA GLY A 29 2.34 -9.40 -1.11
C GLY A 29 2.81 -10.30 0.04
N PHE A 30 2.14 -10.27 1.20
CA PHE A 30 2.40 -11.19 2.31
C PHE A 30 1.61 -12.49 2.17
N VAL A 31 0.37 -12.42 1.68
CA VAL A 31 -0.44 -13.61 1.39
C VAL A 31 0.23 -14.50 0.35
N HIS A 32 0.78 -13.91 -0.71
CA HIS A 32 1.51 -14.62 -1.75
C HIS A 32 2.79 -15.30 -1.24
N ARG A 33 3.49 -14.68 -0.28
CA ARG A 33 4.72 -15.24 0.31
C ARG A 33 4.43 -16.32 1.36
N TYR A 34 3.32 -16.19 2.06
CA TYR A 34 2.95 -17.06 3.17
C TYR A 34 1.63 -17.77 2.86
N SER A 35 0.52 -17.29 3.41
CA SER A 35 -0.83 -17.81 3.16
C SER A 35 -1.88 -16.77 3.52
N GLU A 36 -3.14 -16.99 3.13
CA GLU A 36 -4.25 -16.11 3.54
C GLU A 36 -4.45 -16.08 5.06
N GLN A 37 -4.09 -17.17 5.75
CA GLN A 37 -4.25 -17.28 7.20
C GLN A 37 -3.17 -16.51 7.97
N ILE A 38 -1.91 -16.60 7.55
CA ILE A 38 -0.77 -16.07 8.31
C ILE A 38 -0.23 -14.77 7.68
N GLY A 39 -0.39 -14.56 6.38
CA GLY A 39 0.05 -13.37 5.66
C GLY A 39 -0.45 -12.04 6.26
N PRO A 40 -1.75 -11.90 6.61
CA PRO A 40 -2.24 -10.69 7.25
C PRO A 40 -1.59 -10.38 8.61
N HIS A 41 -1.22 -11.41 9.38
CA HIS A 41 -0.54 -11.22 10.66
C HIS A 41 0.87 -10.65 10.47
N TYR A 42 1.61 -11.18 9.48
CA TYR A 42 2.91 -10.65 9.10
C TYR A 42 2.82 -9.23 8.53
N ALA A 43 1.81 -8.94 7.73
CA ALA A 43 1.58 -7.60 7.20
C ALA A 43 1.33 -6.59 8.33
N LEU A 44 0.48 -6.93 9.31
CA LEU A 44 0.24 -6.08 10.48
C LEU A 44 1.53 -5.82 11.28
N ALA A 45 2.40 -6.81 11.44
CA ALA A 45 3.67 -6.63 12.15
C ALA A 45 4.60 -5.63 11.42
N ASP A 46 4.68 -5.71 10.09
CA ASP A 46 5.43 -4.74 9.27
C ASP A 46 4.84 -3.33 9.37
N ILE A 47 3.51 -3.23 9.34
CA ILE A 47 2.78 -1.96 9.45
C ILE A 47 3.01 -1.32 10.82
N GLU A 48 2.93 -2.07 11.92
CA GLU A 48 3.15 -1.55 13.28
C GLU A 48 4.53 -0.89 13.42
N GLU A 49 5.57 -1.50 12.87
CA GLU A 49 6.93 -0.94 12.88
C GLU A 49 7.00 0.35 12.06
N LEU A 50 6.41 0.39 10.86
CA LEU A 50 6.33 1.60 10.05
C LEU A 50 5.57 2.72 10.78
N LEU A 51 4.44 2.41 11.39
CA LEU A 51 3.62 3.37 12.14
C LEU A 51 4.35 3.97 13.34
N THR A 52 5.22 3.19 14.00
CA THR A 52 6.05 3.66 15.12
C THR A 52 6.88 4.87 14.71
N SER A 53 7.41 4.91 13.47
CA SER A 53 8.16 6.07 12.95
C SER A 53 7.32 7.36 12.84
N TYR A 54 6.00 7.23 12.76
CA TYR A 54 5.04 8.33 12.70
C TYR A 54 4.33 8.59 14.04
N ASN A 55 4.79 8.00 15.15
CA ASN A 55 4.13 8.03 16.47
C ASN A 55 2.69 7.47 16.48
N LEU A 56 2.36 6.62 15.51
CA LEU A 56 1.11 5.87 15.41
C LEU A 56 1.31 4.43 15.91
N SER A 57 0.21 3.69 16.01
CA SER A 57 0.21 2.24 16.24
C SER A 57 -1.10 1.64 15.73
N LEU A 58 -1.11 0.34 15.46
CA LEU A 58 -2.30 -0.44 15.11
C LEU A 58 -3.39 -0.24 16.16
N GLN A 59 -3.03 -0.22 17.45
CA GLN A 59 -3.98 0.06 18.53
C GLN A 59 -4.63 1.44 18.40
N LYS A 60 -3.86 2.50 18.13
CA LYS A 60 -4.39 3.86 17.92
C LYS A 60 -5.29 3.97 16.69
N LEU A 61 -5.15 3.04 15.75
CA LEU A 61 -5.95 2.93 14.53
C LEU A 61 -7.08 1.92 14.67
N HIS A 62 -7.30 1.32 15.85
CA HIS A 62 -8.28 0.26 16.11
C HIS A 62 -8.13 -0.98 15.20
N LEU A 63 -6.91 -1.29 14.78
CA LEU A 63 -6.57 -2.49 14.01
C LEU A 63 -6.15 -3.65 14.93
N PRO A 64 -6.25 -4.91 14.47
CA PRO A 64 -5.79 -6.06 15.25
C PRO A 64 -4.30 -5.94 15.58
N THR A 65 -3.95 -6.04 16.86
CA THR A 65 -2.55 -6.09 17.30
C THR A 65 -1.98 -7.48 17.10
N VAL A 66 -0.71 -7.56 16.69
CA VAL A 66 -0.01 -8.83 16.52
C VAL A 66 1.16 -8.93 17.50
N ASP A 67 1.28 -10.07 18.19
CA ASP A 67 2.40 -10.37 19.07
C ASP A 67 3.51 -11.07 18.27
N LEU A 68 4.05 -10.33 17.29
CA LEU A 68 5.08 -10.82 16.40
C LEU A 68 6.17 -9.78 16.23
N PRO A 69 7.45 -10.11 16.51
CA PRO A 69 8.53 -9.15 16.36
C PRO A 69 8.79 -8.86 14.88
N ALA A 70 8.81 -7.58 14.51
CA ALA A 70 9.00 -7.14 13.13
C ALA A 70 10.37 -7.55 12.55
N SER A 71 11.36 -7.84 13.40
CA SER A 71 12.67 -8.40 13.01
C SER A 71 12.60 -9.80 12.37
N VAL A 72 11.47 -10.49 12.47
CA VAL A 72 11.22 -11.79 11.82
C VAL A 72 10.97 -11.61 10.31
N LEU A 73 10.63 -10.41 9.87
CA LEU A 73 10.34 -10.12 8.48
C LEU A 73 11.64 -9.79 7.73
N GLU A 74 12.03 -10.65 6.80
CA GLU A 74 12.96 -10.25 5.74
C GLU A 74 12.27 -9.17 4.91
N ARG A 75 12.55 -7.91 5.24
CA ARG A 75 12.20 -6.80 4.38
C ARG A 75 12.98 -6.94 3.10
N ALA A 76 12.28 -7.18 2.00
CA ALA A 76 12.80 -6.82 0.71
C ALA A 76 13.07 -5.31 0.76
N ASN A 77 14.34 -4.92 0.70
CA ASN A 77 14.69 -3.52 0.53
C ASN A 77 13.97 -3.03 -0.73
N PHE A 78 13.14 -2.01 -0.59
CA PHE A 78 12.54 -1.37 -1.76
C PHE A 78 13.63 -0.56 -2.46
N ASP A 79 14.21 -1.14 -3.50
CA ASP A 79 15.16 -0.43 -4.34
C ASP A 79 14.41 0.55 -5.25
N VAL A 80 14.33 1.80 -4.79
CA VAL A 80 13.67 2.89 -5.51
C VAL A 80 14.24 3.04 -6.93
N VAL A 81 15.53 2.77 -7.13
CA VAL A 81 16.19 2.94 -8.43
C VAL A 81 15.80 1.80 -9.38
N GLU A 82 15.82 0.56 -8.90
CA GLU A 82 15.40 -0.61 -9.68
C GLU A 82 13.93 -0.50 -10.10
N GLU A 83 13.05 -0.19 -9.15
CA GLU A 83 11.61 -0.08 -9.41
C GLU A 83 11.27 1.11 -10.33
N GLN A 84 11.97 2.23 -10.19
CA GLN A 84 11.84 3.35 -11.14
C GLN A 84 12.31 2.94 -12.55
N ALA A 85 13.39 2.18 -12.67
CA ALA A 85 13.88 1.70 -13.96
C ALA A 85 12.86 0.76 -14.63
N LYS A 86 12.25 -0.16 -13.87
CA LYS A 86 11.15 -1.02 -14.34
C LYS A 86 9.95 -0.19 -14.79
N SER A 87 9.50 0.76 -13.96
CA SER A 87 8.40 1.67 -14.29
C SER A 87 8.66 2.42 -15.60
N ASN A 88 9.87 2.95 -15.79
CA ASN A 88 10.25 3.64 -17.02
C ASN A 88 10.19 2.71 -18.24
N SER A 89 10.64 1.46 -18.10
CA SER A 89 10.54 0.45 -19.15
C SER A 89 9.09 0.15 -19.54
N TYR A 90 8.18 0.03 -18.57
CA TYR A 90 6.77 -0.20 -18.84
C TYR A 90 6.11 1.02 -19.50
N THR A 91 6.45 2.25 -19.08
CA THR A 91 5.95 3.48 -19.72
C THR A 91 6.30 3.57 -21.21
N MET A 92 7.45 3.02 -21.61
CA MET A 92 7.84 2.94 -23.03
C MET A 92 6.97 1.96 -23.83
N GLN A 93 6.37 0.96 -23.19
CA GLN A 93 5.53 -0.06 -23.83
C GLN A 93 4.06 0.37 -23.96
N LEU A 94 3.62 1.42 -23.24
CA LEU A 94 2.24 1.90 -23.30
C LEU A 94 1.91 2.51 -24.67
N ASN A 95 0.70 2.24 -25.15
CA ASN A 95 0.14 2.98 -26.28
C ASN A 95 -0.30 4.40 -25.84
N SER A 96 -0.73 5.24 -26.78
CA SER A 96 -1.11 6.63 -26.50
C SER A 96 -2.27 6.77 -25.52
N GLU A 97 -3.26 5.87 -25.57
CA GLU A 97 -4.42 5.92 -24.68
C GLU A 97 -4.05 5.49 -23.26
N GLN A 98 -3.31 4.38 -23.13
CA GLN A 98 -2.82 3.91 -21.83
C GLN A 98 -1.88 4.90 -21.17
N ARG A 99 -1.00 5.54 -21.95
CA ARG A 99 -0.10 6.58 -21.45
C ARG A 99 -0.88 7.79 -20.94
N ASN A 100 -1.90 8.24 -21.67
CA ASN A 100 -2.76 9.34 -21.25
C ASN A 100 -3.45 9.04 -19.91
N VAL A 101 -4.03 7.84 -19.76
CA VAL A 101 -4.64 7.41 -18.49
C VAL A 101 -3.62 7.38 -17.34
N ALA A 102 -2.42 6.83 -17.58
CA ALA A 102 -1.37 6.78 -16.58
C ALA A 102 -0.92 8.19 -16.13
N GLU A 103 -0.77 9.13 -17.06
CA GLU A 103 -0.40 10.52 -16.77
C GLU A 103 -1.48 11.25 -15.96
N ILE A 104 -2.76 11.05 -16.30
CA ILE A 104 -3.89 11.61 -15.53
C ILE A 104 -3.87 11.10 -14.09
N LEU A 105 -3.73 9.79 -13.90
CA LEU A 105 -3.70 9.18 -12.58
C LEU A 105 -2.49 9.65 -11.77
N LEU A 106 -1.31 9.68 -12.40
CA LEU A 106 -0.07 10.11 -11.73
C LEU A 106 -0.16 11.59 -11.31
N SER A 107 -0.65 12.46 -12.18
CA SER A 107 -0.88 13.88 -11.88
C SER A 107 -1.88 14.05 -10.73
N ALA A 108 -2.95 13.26 -10.71
CA ALA A 108 -3.92 13.30 -9.63
C ALA A 108 -3.33 12.86 -8.29
N VAL A 109 -2.49 11.83 -8.27
CA VAL A 109 -1.77 11.40 -7.07
C VAL A 109 -0.83 12.51 -6.57
N TYR A 110 -0.01 13.10 -7.46
CA TYR A 110 0.91 14.18 -7.08
C TYR A 110 0.20 15.41 -6.52
N ASN A 111 -0.97 15.74 -7.07
CA ASN A 111 -1.74 16.92 -6.68
C ASN A 111 -2.81 16.61 -5.62
N ASN A 112 -2.87 15.38 -5.12
CA ASN A 112 -3.93 14.91 -4.22
C ASN A 112 -5.36 15.25 -4.72
N ALA A 113 -5.60 15.06 -6.02
CA ALA A 113 -6.84 15.39 -6.70
C ALA A 113 -7.70 14.14 -6.95
N ARG A 114 -9.03 14.30 -6.96
CA ARG A 114 -9.96 13.23 -7.36
C ARG A 114 -10.02 13.14 -8.88
N VAL A 115 -9.90 11.92 -9.41
CA VAL A 115 -10.11 11.64 -10.84
C VAL A 115 -11.55 11.20 -11.06
N HIS A 116 -12.25 11.84 -12.00
CA HIS A 116 -13.58 11.42 -12.38
C HIS A 116 -13.50 10.24 -13.39
N PRO A 117 -14.33 9.18 -13.26
CA PRO A 117 -14.25 8.01 -14.14
C PRO A 117 -14.37 8.33 -15.63
N SER A 118 -15.13 9.37 -16.00
CA SER A 118 -15.29 9.81 -17.40
C SER A 118 -14.04 10.37 -18.06
N VAL A 119 -12.93 10.53 -17.32
CA VAL A 119 -11.64 10.98 -17.86
C VAL A 119 -10.75 9.77 -18.19
N ILE A 120 -11.14 8.58 -17.74
CA ILE A 120 -10.43 7.31 -17.91
C ILE A 120 -11.09 6.44 -19.00
N PHE A 121 -12.40 6.58 -19.21
CA PHE A 121 -13.24 5.80 -20.14
C PHE A 121 -13.84 6.64 -21.26
#